data_AF-A0A4Q9M397-F1
#
_entry.id   AF-A0A4Q9M397-F1
#
_cell.length_a   1.000
_cell.length_b   1.000
_cell.length_c   1.000
_cell.angle_alpha   90.00
_cell.angle_beta   90.00
_cell.angle_gamma   90.00
#
_symmetry.space_group_name_H-M   'P 1'
#
loop_
_entity.id
_entity.type
_entity.pdbx_description
1 polymer ?
#
loop_
_entity_poly.entity_id
_entity_poly.type
_entity_poly.pdbx_seq_one_letter_code
_entity_poly.pdbx_strand_id
1 'polypeptide(L)'
;RLARGRAAFSTVSHDIPVNCLQRFAQSLLARLDRLGGQFHGAFFELEAKGVKGTSIHNPSDEERRRDALETVLDPLDITLIPDEELRTRWYVDVALEVHQPGHVMQWLTDAHPRLIRHALPHVNATRARELTRSKLYARDLSGHLTDLSGFRLEPRSYGTRDRVTYANVYTTDKNVTYQLNGGLFRRHTSVDLYPNKLDKLLQDIDAISTTFHDCAGGQGVLQDGAARFEVRVNIAYALFTHTTLPNDLIRHSVLPIPSRLWWSRSRFFKFYRATAIYSVLQDIATTPPEARAWISSLQLGSICMYMLNGVIYRPSELKIDVSLAKASALR
;
A
#
# COMPACT_ATOMS: atom_id res chain seq x y z
N ARG A 1 -28.91 9.71 11.71
CA ARG A 1 -27.63 9.78 12.45
C ARG A 1 -27.05 8.38 12.50
N LEU A 2 -25.95 8.08 11.81
CA LEU A 2 -25.30 6.76 11.91
C LEU A 2 -24.44 6.69 13.17
N ALA A 3 -24.56 5.60 13.93
CA ALA A 3 -23.82 5.42 15.18
C ALA A 3 -22.35 5.07 14.90
N ARG A 4 -21.42 5.69 15.64
CA ARG A 4 -19.97 5.37 15.58
C ARG A 4 -19.64 4.12 16.40
N GLY A 5 -20.31 3.01 16.11
CA GLY A 5 -19.93 1.70 16.63
C GLY A 5 -18.71 1.17 15.90
N ARG A 6 -17.56 1.05 16.59
CA ARG A 6 -16.46 0.20 16.12
C ARG A 6 -16.83 -1.27 16.36
N ALA A 7 -17.69 -1.81 15.52
CA ALA A 7 -17.87 -3.26 15.44
C ALA A 7 -16.54 -3.88 15.01
N ALA A 8 -15.93 -4.68 15.88
CA ALA A 8 -14.78 -5.49 15.51
C ALA A 8 -15.29 -6.66 14.67
N PHE A 9 -15.30 -6.51 13.35
CA PHE A 9 -15.63 -7.59 12.42
C PHE A 9 -14.59 -8.71 12.56
N SER A 10 -14.94 -9.77 13.27
CA SER A 10 -14.19 -11.02 13.26
C SER A 10 -14.39 -11.70 11.91
N THR A 11 -13.49 -11.46 10.97
CA THR A 11 -13.49 -12.09 9.64
C THR A 11 -13.19 -13.59 9.79
N VAL A 12 -14.24 -14.41 9.79
CA VAL A 12 -14.13 -15.87 9.70
C VAL A 12 -14.33 -16.26 8.24
N SER A 13 -13.30 -16.83 7.63
CA SER A 13 -13.39 -17.39 6.27
C SER A 13 -13.93 -18.82 6.33
N HIS A 14 -14.82 -19.14 5.39
CA HIS A 14 -15.32 -20.50 5.17
C HIS A 14 -15.29 -20.81 3.67
N ASP A 15 -14.65 -21.90 3.29
CA ASP A 15 -14.65 -22.37 1.91
C ASP A 15 -15.99 -23.03 1.59
N ILE A 16 -16.62 -22.60 0.49
CA ILE A 16 -17.94 -23.08 0.06
C ILE A 16 -17.76 -23.77 -1.30
N PRO A 17 -18.04 -25.08 -1.41
CA PRO A 17 -18.03 -25.78 -2.69
C PRO A 17 -18.95 -25.09 -3.72
N VAL A 18 -18.47 -24.94 -4.96
CA VAL A 18 -19.17 -24.15 -6.01
C VAL A 18 -20.60 -24.66 -6.25
N ASN A 19 -20.80 -25.97 -6.24
CA ASN A 19 -22.11 -26.62 -6.37
C ASN A 19 -23.08 -26.32 -5.20
N CYS A 20 -22.58 -25.83 -4.06
CA CYS A 20 -23.39 -25.41 -2.91
C CYS A 20 -23.69 -23.90 -2.91
N LEU A 21 -22.97 -23.10 -3.71
CA LEU A 21 -22.95 -21.63 -3.61
C LEU A 21 -24.32 -20.98 -3.79
N GLN A 22 -25.08 -21.37 -4.82
CA GLN A 22 -26.43 -20.84 -5.08
C GLN A 22 -27.39 -21.12 -3.91
N ARG A 23 -27.41 -22.38 -3.43
CA ARG A 23 -28.25 -22.80 -2.29
C ARG A 23 -27.84 -22.10 -1.01
N PHE A 24 -26.54 -21.92 -0.77
CA PHE A 24 -26.02 -21.15 0.36
C PHE A 24 -26.48 -19.69 0.30
N ALA A 25 -26.29 -19.01 -0.84
CA ALA A 25 -26.64 -17.61 -1.04
C ALA A 25 -28.14 -17.36 -0.78
N GLN A 26 -29.01 -18.15 -1.42
CA GLN A 26 -30.46 -18.09 -1.20
C GLN A 26 -30.84 -18.36 0.25
N SER A 27 -30.24 -19.39 0.88
CA SER A 27 -30.54 -19.76 2.28
C SER A 27 -30.06 -18.73 3.29
N LEU A 28 -28.96 -18.01 3.01
CA LEU A 28 -28.43 -16.97 3.88
C LEU A 28 -29.28 -15.71 3.80
N LEU A 29 -29.54 -15.18 2.59
CA LEU A 29 -30.36 -13.98 2.41
C LEU A 29 -31.77 -14.19 2.97
N ALA A 30 -32.42 -15.32 2.65
CA ALA A 30 -33.74 -15.66 3.17
C ALA A 30 -33.78 -15.94 4.69
N ARG A 31 -32.64 -16.02 5.38
CA ARG A 31 -32.54 -16.00 6.85
C ARG A 31 -32.30 -14.59 7.38
N LEU A 32 -31.46 -13.80 6.72
CA LEU A 32 -31.17 -12.41 7.09
C LEU A 32 -32.44 -11.54 7.02
N ASP A 33 -33.22 -11.65 5.96
CA ASP A 33 -34.51 -10.93 5.85
C ASP A 33 -35.52 -11.34 6.93
N ARG A 34 -35.53 -12.62 7.37
CA ARG A 34 -36.38 -13.10 8.48
C ARG A 34 -35.93 -12.57 9.85
N LEU A 35 -34.64 -12.32 10.04
CA LEU A 35 -34.11 -11.66 11.24
C LEU A 35 -34.45 -10.16 11.22
N GLY A 36 -34.57 -9.57 10.03
CA GLY A 36 -35.06 -8.21 9.83
C GLY A 36 -34.17 -7.13 10.44
N GLY A 37 -34.76 -5.97 10.71
CA GLY A 37 -34.05 -4.82 11.28
C GLY A 37 -32.83 -4.43 10.45
N GLN A 38 -31.63 -4.55 11.03
CA GLN A 38 -30.36 -4.24 10.37
C GLN A 38 -29.93 -5.24 9.27
N PHE A 39 -30.62 -6.38 9.13
CA PHE A 39 -30.27 -7.45 8.19
C PHE A 39 -31.17 -7.48 6.94
N HIS A 40 -32.20 -6.64 6.88
CA HIS A 40 -33.11 -6.58 5.73
C HIS A 40 -32.44 -5.96 4.52
N GLY A 41 -32.63 -6.56 3.33
CA GLY A 41 -31.99 -6.08 2.10
C GLY A 41 -30.48 -6.34 2.05
N ALA A 42 -30.01 -7.37 2.76
CA ALA A 42 -28.63 -7.83 2.67
C ALA A 42 -28.26 -8.24 1.23
N PHE A 43 -27.00 -8.02 0.86
CA PHE A 43 -26.44 -8.36 -0.46
C PHE A 43 -25.04 -8.94 -0.30
N PHE A 44 -24.50 -9.53 -1.36
CA PHE A 44 -23.13 -10.03 -1.41
C PHE A 44 -22.20 -8.99 -2.04
N GLU A 45 -21.07 -8.72 -1.39
CA GLU A 45 -19.91 -8.06 -2.00
C GLU A 45 -18.95 -9.14 -2.51
N LEU A 46 -18.45 -8.99 -3.74
CA LEU A 46 -17.57 -9.96 -4.40
C LEU A 46 -16.19 -9.33 -4.66
N GLU A 47 -15.15 -9.89 -4.05
CA GLU A 47 -13.76 -9.42 -4.21
C GLU A 47 -12.95 -10.46 -5.01
N ALA A 48 -12.71 -10.19 -6.30
CA ALA A 48 -11.83 -11.01 -7.13
C ALA A 48 -10.37 -10.87 -6.68
N LYS A 49 -9.72 -11.99 -6.32
CA LYS A 49 -8.34 -12.05 -5.83
C LYS A 49 -7.41 -12.67 -6.88
N GLY A 50 -6.12 -12.34 -6.82
CA GLY A 50 -5.11 -12.80 -7.78
C GLY A 50 -5.00 -11.96 -9.05
N VAL A 51 -6.03 -11.22 -9.45
CA VAL A 51 -6.10 -10.45 -10.72
C VAL A 51 -5.19 -9.20 -10.81
N LYS A 52 -4.23 -9.03 -9.90
CA LYS A 52 -3.35 -7.85 -9.89
C LYS A 52 -2.17 -8.04 -10.83
N GLY A 53 -2.10 -7.23 -11.89
CA GLY A 53 -0.99 -7.25 -12.85
C GLY A 53 -1.14 -8.26 -13.99
N THR A 54 -2.33 -8.87 -14.16
CA THR A 54 -2.62 -9.76 -15.30
C THR A 54 -2.70 -9.02 -16.64
N SER A 55 -2.95 -7.71 -16.62
CA SER A 55 -3.26 -6.86 -17.78
C SER A 55 -2.12 -5.90 -18.17
N ILE A 56 -0.85 -6.31 -18.02
CA ILE A 56 0.32 -5.48 -18.38
C ILE A 56 0.46 -5.40 -19.92
N HIS A 57 0.56 -4.17 -20.45
CA HIS A 57 0.67 -3.88 -21.88
C HIS A 57 1.50 -2.61 -22.14
N ASN A 58 1.83 -2.35 -23.42
CA ASN A 58 2.39 -1.08 -23.86
C ASN A 58 1.29 0.01 -23.81
N PRO A 59 1.40 1.05 -22.98
CA PRO A 59 0.30 2.00 -22.79
C PRO A 59 0.01 2.87 -24.01
N SER A 60 0.96 3.00 -24.96
CA SER A 60 0.76 3.68 -26.24
C SER A 60 -0.12 2.89 -27.22
N ASP A 61 -0.20 1.57 -27.07
CA ASP A 61 -0.86 0.64 -27.98
C ASP A 61 -2.38 0.56 -27.69
N GLU A 62 -3.22 1.02 -28.62
CA GLU A 62 -4.67 1.10 -28.39
C GLU A 62 -5.38 -0.25 -28.42
N GLU A 63 -4.94 -1.16 -29.29
CA GLU A 63 -5.48 -2.52 -29.36
C GLU A 63 -5.20 -3.23 -28.03
N ARG A 64 -3.96 -3.17 -27.54
CA ARG A 64 -3.61 -3.75 -26.24
C ARG A 64 -4.28 -3.07 -25.05
N ARG A 65 -4.53 -1.75 -25.08
CA ARG A 65 -5.36 -1.06 -24.05
C ARG A 65 -6.79 -1.62 -24.03
N ARG A 66 -7.34 -1.95 -25.19
CA ARG A 66 -8.68 -2.53 -25.34
C ARG A 66 -8.72 -3.97 -24.85
N ASP A 67 -7.85 -4.84 -25.36
CA ASP A 67 -7.72 -6.24 -24.93
C ASP A 67 -7.57 -6.33 -23.39
N ALA A 68 -6.73 -5.47 -22.82
CA ALA A 68 -6.46 -5.42 -21.38
C ALA A 68 -7.68 -4.98 -20.55
N LEU A 69 -8.52 -4.07 -21.07
CA LEU A 69 -9.76 -3.66 -20.43
C LEU A 69 -10.82 -4.75 -20.55
N GLU A 70 -10.99 -5.34 -21.74
CA GLU A 70 -11.93 -6.43 -21.99
C GLU A 70 -11.59 -7.65 -21.11
N THR A 71 -10.31 -8.04 -21.01
CA THR A 71 -9.83 -9.11 -20.10
C THR A 71 -10.11 -8.83 -18.62
N VAL A 72 -10.13 -7.56 -18.19
CA VAL A 72 -10.46 -7.17 -16.80
C VAL A 72 -11.97 -7.20 -16.54
N LEU A 73 -12.79 -7.11 -17.61
CA LEU A 73 -14.25 -7.06 -17.54
C LEU A 73 -14.93 -8.39 -17.89
N ASP A 74 -14.27 -9.31 -18.57
CA ASP A 74 -14.76 -10.65 -18.96
C ASP A 74 -15.46 -11.43 -17.82
N PRO A 75 -15.01 -11.40 -16.55
CA PRO A 75 -15.72 -12.03 -15.43
C PRO A 75 -17.05 -11.35 -15.02
N LEU A 76 -17.45 -10.26 -15.68
CA LEU A 76 -18.62 -9.45 -15.38
C LEU A 76 -19.57 -9.41 -16.58
N ASP A 77 -20.82 -9.82 -16.39
CA ASP A 77 -21.88 -9.55 -17.37
C ASP A 77 -22.25 -8.05 -17.32
N ILE A 78 -21.51 -7.25 -18.08
CA ILE A 78 -21.71 -5.80 -18.19
C ILE A 78 -23.06 -5.43 -18.81
N THR A 79 -23.78 -6.38 -19.45
CA THR A 79 -25.10 -6.11 -20.04
C THR A 79 -26.20 -5.98 -18.99
N LEU A 80 -25.96 -6.51 -17.77
CA LEU A 80 -26.84 -6.35 -16.61
C LEU A 80 -26.69 -4.98 -15.92
N ILE A 81 -25.67 -4.19 -16.28
CA ILE A 81 -25.40 -2.88 -15.69
C ILE A 81 -26.16 -1.81 -16.47
N PRO A 82 -27.04 -0.99 -15.84
CA PRO A 82 -27.70 0.10 -16.52
C PRO A 82 -26.69 1.10 -17.10
N ASP A 83 -26.93 1.52 -18.33
CA ASP A 83 -26.01 2.31 -19.16
C ASP A 83 -25.64 3.68 -18.52
N GLU A 84 -26.53 4.24 -17.69
CA GLU A 84 -26.25 5.40 -16.83
C GLU A 84 -25.33 5.07 -15.64
N GLU A 85 -25.54 3.94 -14.96
CA GLU A 85 -24.70 3.52 -13.84
C GLU A 85 -23.29 3.17 -14.31
N LEU A 86 -23.16 2.51 -15.47
CA LEU A 86 -21.86 2.23 -16.09
C LEU A 86 -21.06 3.53 -16.28
N ARG A 87 -21.71 4.63 -16.68
CA ARG A 87 -21.09 5.95 -16.88
C ARG A 87 -20.93 6.83 -15.62
N THR A 88 -21.44 6.40 -14.46
CA THR A 88 -21.47 7.24 -13.23
C THR A 88 -21.00 6.56 -11.95
N ARG A 89 -21.03 5.23 -11.86
CA ARG A 89 -20.78 4.45 -10.63
C ARG A 89 -19.67 3.40 -10.77
N TRP A 90 -19.38 2.97 -11.99
CA TRP A 90 -18.34 1.97 -12.27
C TRP A 90 -16.98 2.63 -12.53
N TYR A 91 -15.92 2.11 -11.91
CA TYR A 91 -14.59 2.72 -11.93
C TYR A 91 -13.50 1.68 -12.17
N VAL A 92 -12.46 2.09 -12.90
CA VAL A 92 -11.26 1.30 -13.19
C VAL A 92 -10.03 2.07 -12.71
N ASP A 93 -9.09 1.36 -12.10
CA ASP A 93 -7.78 1.90 -11.73
C ASP A 93 -6.79 1.71 -12.90
N VAL A 94 -6.56 2.77 -13.67
CA VAL A 94 -5.62 2.78 -14.80
C VAL A 94 -4.23 3.16 -14.29
N ALA A 95 -3.20 2.38 -14.61
CA ALA A 95 -1.86 2.55 -14.05
C ALA A 95 -0.75 2.54 -15.11
N LEU A 96 0.23 3.41 -14.91
CA LEU A 96 1.52 3.42 -15.60
C LEU A 96 2.61 3.02 -14.63
N GLU A 97 3.54 2.17 -15.07
CA GLU A 97 4.70 1.74 -14.29
C GLU A 97 6.01 2.16 -14.97
N VAL A 98 6.88 2.84 -14.22
CA VAL A 98 8.26 3.12 -14.62
C VAL A 98 9.16 2.05 -14.01
N HIS A 99 9.81 1.26 -14.86
CA HIS A 99 10.71 0.17 -14.48
C HIS A 99 12.07 0.32 -15.17
N GLN A 100 13.14 -0.06 -14.47
CA GLN A 100 14.50 -0.10 -15.01
C GLN A 100 15.21 -1.33 -14.41
N PRO A 101 15.69 -2.29 -15.23
CA PRO A 101 16.36 -3.49 -14.72
C PRO A 101 17.55 -3.18 -13.79
N GLY A 102 17.70 -3.99 -12.75
CA GLY A 102 18.68 -3.81 -11.69
C GLY A 102 18.41 -2.61 -10.76
N HIS A 103 17.23 -1.98 -10.83
CA HIS A 103 16.86 -0.80 -10.05
C HIS A 103 15.49 -0.91 -9.36
N VAL A 104 15.42 -0.36 -8.15
CA VAL A 104 14.19 0.01 -7.45
C VAL A 104 13.94 1.49 -7.69
N MET A 105 12.89 1.76 -8.45
CA MET A 105 12.44 3.10 -8.82
C MET A 105 11.63 3.69 -7.65
N GLN A 106 12.06 4.85 -7.14
CA GLN A 106 11.39 5.55 -6.03
C GLN A 106 10.84 6.92 -6.47
N TRP A 107 9.66 7.28 -5.98
CA TRP A 107 9.03 8.57 -6.26
C TRP A 107 9.60 9.69 -5.37
N LEU A 108 9.91 10.84 -5.96
CA LEU A 108 10.42 12.03 -5.27
C LEU A 108 9.27 12.86 -4.67
N THR A 109 9.32 13.09 -3.35
CA THR A 109 8.31 13.86 -2.60
C THR A 109 8.05 15.24 -3.19
N ASP A 110 9.09 15.96 -3.59
CA ASP A 110 8.98 17.32 -4.15
C ASP A 110 8.36 17.35 -5.56
N ALA A 111 8.29 16.20 -6.23
CA ALA A 111 7.64 16.07 -7.52
C ALA A 111 6.11 15.88 -7.39
N HIS A 112 5.57 15.65 -6.20
CA HIS A 112 4.14 15.42 -6.00
C HIS A 112 3.24 16.51 -6.59
N PRO A 113 3.54 17.82 -6.48
CA PRO A 113 2.75 18.85 -7.17
C PRO A 113 2.81 18.77 -8.71
N ARG A 114 3.88 18.20 -9.31
CA ARG A 114 3.93 17.93 -10.77
C ARG A 114 3.06 16.72 -11.12
N LEU A 115 3.16 15.63 -10.34
CA LEU A 115 2.36 14.42 -10.53
C LEU A 115 0.86 14.69 -10.36
N ILE A 116 0.46 15.48 -9.34
CA ILE A 116 -0.93 15.90 -9.15
C ILE A 116 -1.47 16.67 -10.36
N ARG A 117 -0.67 17.57 -10.97
CA ARG A 117 -1.07 18.26 -12.22
C ARG A 117 -1.16 17.35 -13.43
N HIS A 118 -0.46 16.22 -13.43
CA HIS A 118 -0.51 15.26 -14.54
C HIS A 118 -1.79 14.41 -14.48
N ALA A 119 -2.19 13.95 -13.29
CA ALA A 119 -3.50 13.34 -13.08
C ALA A 119 -4.67 14.35 -13.17
N LEU A 120 -4.42 15.63 -12.85
CA LEU A 120 -5.42 16.69 -12.86
C LEU A 120 -4.99 17.91 -13.73
N PRO A 121 -4.98 17.80 -15.07
CA PRO A 121 -4.61 18.89 -15.97
C PRO A 121 -5.35 20.22 -15.72
N HIS A 122 -6.61 20.19 -15.29
CA HIS A 122 -7.37 21.41 -14.97
C HIS A 122 -6.96 22.08 -13.64
N VAL A 123 -6.08 21.47 -12.84
CA VAL A 123 -5.58 22.02 -11.57
C VAL A 123 -4.29 22.80 -11.81
N ASN A 124 -4.32 24.10 -11.50
CA ASN A 124 -3.16 24.97 -11.64
C ASN A 124 -2.03 24.65 -10.63
N ALA A 125 -0.81 25.11 -10.90
CA ALA A 125 0.37 24.76 -10.11
C ALA A 125 0.33 25.25 -8.64
N THR A 126 -0.38 26.33 -8.34
CA THR A 126 -0.59 26.78 -6.96
C THR A 126 -1.51 25.81 -6.23
N ARG A 127 -2.68 25.50 -6.81
CA ARG A 127 -3.66 24.56 -6.24
C ARG A 127 -3.07 23.15 -6.07
N ALA A 128 -2.22 22.68 -6.98
CA ALA A 128 -1.53 21.39 -6.83
C ALA A 128 -0.56 21.36 -5.63
N ARG A 129 0.12 22.47 -5.30
CA ARG A 129 0.93 22.62 -4.08
C ARG A 129 0.11 22.78 -2.80
N GLU A 130 -1.12 23.28 -2.91
CA GLU A 130 -2.06 23.32 -1.78
C GLU A 130 -2.66 21.93 -1.50
N LEU A 131 -2.92 21.14 -2.54
CA LEU A 131 -3.44 19.78 -2.39
C LEU A 131 -2.51 18.88 -1.57
N THR A 132 -1.17 18.96 -1.75
CA THR A 132 -0.19 18.21 -0.93
C THR A 132 -0.14 18.62 0.56
N ARG A 133 -0.88 19.68 0.94
CA ARG A 133 -1.04 20.15 2.33
C ARG A 133 -2.48 19.99 2.84
N SER A 134 -3.37 19.42 2.02
CA SER A 134 -4.79 19.29 2.30
C SER A 134 -5.14 17.94 2.95
N LYS A 135 -6.32 17.86 3.57
CA LYS A 135 -6.88 16.59 4.09
C LYS A 135 -7.29 15.58 3.01
N LEU A 136 -7.20 15.97 1.74
CA LEU A 136 -7.49 15.10 0.58
C LEU A 136 -6.27 14.28 0.16
N TYR A 137 -5.10 14.61 0.70
CA TYR A 137 -3.81 14.02 0.36
C TYR A 137 -3.22 13.31 1.57
N ALA A 138 -2.65 12.13 1.35
CA ALA A 138 -1.85 11.40 2.33
C ALA A 138 -0.51 11.01 1.71
N ARG A 139 0.59 11.17 2.46
CA ARG A 139 1.95 10.87 1.99
C ARG A 139 2.40 9.52 2.55
N ASP A 140 2.75 8.60 1.67
CA ASP A 140 3.21 7.26 2.02
C ASP A 140 4.75 7.21 1.93
N LEU A 141 5.43 7.63 3.01
CA LEU A 141 6.90 7.68 3.09
C LEU A 141 7.55 6.30 2.89
N SER A 142 8.56 6.22 2.03
CA SER A 142 9.37 5.02 1.83
C SER A 142 10.48 4.94 2.87
N GLY A 143 10.43 3.99 3.79
CA GLY A 143 11.57 3.74 4.69
C GLY A 143 11.85 4.82 5.75
N HIS A 144 10.92 5.77 6.00
CA HIS A 144 11.18 7.05 6.69
C HIS A 144 12.06 8.06 5.93
N LEU A 145 12.47 7.79 4.69
CA LEU A 145 13.19 8.77 3.88
C LEU A 145 12.20 9.89 3.52
N THR A 146 12.45 11.13 3.92
CA THR A 146 11.50 12.25 3.74
C THR A 146 11.27 12.62 2.28
N ASP A 147 12.29 12.39 1.48
CA ASP A 147 12.42 12.87 0.11
C ASP A 147 11.94 11.81 -0.90
N LEU A 148 11.75 10.56 -0.43
CA LEU A 148 11.21 9.43 -1.18
C LEU A 148 9.85 9.03 -0.61
N SER A 149 8.78 9.26 -1.34
CA SER A 149 7.45 8.85 -0.90
C SER A 149 6.48 8.63 -2.04
N GLY A 150 5.52 7.75 -1.82
CA GLY A 150 4.29 7.73 -2.59
C GLY A 150 3.26 8.74 -2.04
N PHE A 151 2.11 8.85 -2.70
CA PHE A 151 0.96 9.53 -2.15
C PHE A 151 -0.37 8.96 -2.62
N ARG A 152 -1.41 9.22 -1.84
CA ARG A 152 -2.81 8.99 -2.21
C ARG A 152 -3.56 10.31 -2.19
N LEU A 153 -4.43 10.54 -3.18
CA LEU A 153 -5.21 11.76 -3.34
C LEU A 153 -6.68 11.42 -3.62
N GLU A 154 -7.60 11.98 -2.82
CA GLU A 154 -9.04 12.04 -3.08
C GLU A 154 -9.42 13.44 -3.61
N PRO A 155 -9.26 13.75 -4.91
CA PRO A 155 -9.40 15.14 -5.39
C PRO A 155 -10.83 15.71 -5.31
N ARG A 156 -11.87 14.86 -5.17
CA ARG A 156 -13.29 15.26 -5.07
C ARG A 156 -13.66 16.23 -6.20
N SER A 157 -14.16 17.42 -5.88
CA SER A 157 -14.56 18.44 -6.87
C SER A 157 -13.42 18.96 -7.75
N TYR A 158 -12.16 18.83 -7.32
CA TYR A 158 -11.02 19.14 -8.19
C TYR A 158 -10.83 18.09 -9.30
N GLY A 159 -11.28 16.85 -9.06
CA GLY A 159 -11.19 15.73 -10.00
C GLY A 159 -12.32 15.67 -11.02
N THR A 160 -13.41 16.42 -10.82
CA THR A 160 -14.62 16.31 -11.65
C THR A 160 -14.42 16.65 -13.13
N ARG A 161 -13.52 17.61 -13.45
CA ARG A 161 -13.21 17.96 -14.85
C ARG A 161 -12.30 16.93 -15.52
N ASP A 162 -11.31 16.44 -14.77
CA ASP A 162 -10.34 15.45 -15.24
C ASP A 162 -10.86 14.00 -15.14
N ARG A 163 -12.07 13.80 -14.59
CA ARG A 163 -12.78 12.53 -14.35
C ARG A 163 -12.04 11.53 -13.44
N VAL A 164 -11.01 11.99 -12.75
CA VAL A 164 -10.24 11.23 -11.75
C VAL A 164 -10.89 11.35 -10.38
N THR A 165 -11.35 10.24 -9.79
CA THR A 165 -11.96 10.22 -8.45
C THR A 165 -10.95 9.92 -7.33
N TYR A 166 -9.82 9.30 -7.67
CA TYR A 166 -8.73 8.95 -6.76
C TYR A 166 -7.41 8.82 -7.53
N ALA A 167 -6.27 9.14 -6.92
CA ALA A 167 -4.95 8.89 -7.49
C ALA A 167 -4.02 8.26 -6.44
N ASN A 168 -3.17 7.33 -6.87
CA ASN A 168 -2.37 6.45 -6.03
C ASN A 168 -0.98 6.28 -6.66
N VAL A 169 0.01 6.99 -6.11
CA VAL A 169 1.40 6.96 -6.54
C VAL A 169 2.19 6.16 -5.52
N TYR A 170 2.79 5.04 -5.94
CA TYR A 170 3.50 4.13 -5.05
C TYR A 170 4.57 3.30 -5.75
N THR A 171 5.35 2.55 -4.98
CA THR A 171 6.41 1.65 -5.50
C THR A 171 6.04 0.18 -5.29
N THR A 172 6.44 -0.69 -6.21
CA THR A 172 6.14 -2.14 -6.16
C THR A 172 7.18 -2.95 -5.39
N ASP A 173 8.25 -2.32 -4.88
CA ASP A 173 9.25 -2.99 -4.02
C ASP A 173 8.63 -3.55 -2.72
N LYS A 174 7.48 -3.02 -2.28
CA LYS A 174 6.68 -3.56 -1.17
C LYS A 174 6.05 -4.94 -1.44
N ASN A 175 6.10 -5.45 -2.67
CA ASN A 175 5.44 -6.71 -3.03
C ASN A 175 6.03 -7.91 -2.24
N VAL A 176 7.34 -7.92 -1.97
CA VAL A 176 7.97 -8.98 -1.16
C VAL A 176 7.64 -8.93 0.34
N THR A 177 7.08 -7.82 0.83
CA THR A 177 6.55 -7.69 2.21
C THR A 177 5.02 -7.67 2.26
N TYR A 178 4.34 -7.94 1.13
CA TYR A 178 2.89 -7.88 1.04
C TYR A 178 2.25 -9.19 1.53
N GLN A 179 1.51 -9.11 2.63
CA GLN A 179 0.69 -10.19 3.16
C GLN A 179 -0.74 -9.69 3.44
N LEU A 180 -1.74 -10.51 3.12
CA LEU A 180 -3.16 -10.22 3.40
C LEU A 180 -3.55 -10.60 4.83
N ASN A 181 -2.95 -11.67 5.36
CA ASN A 181 -3.26 -12.25 6.67
C ASN A 181 -2.16 -11.94 7.70
N GLY A 182 -2.39 -12.34 8.96
CA GLY A 182 -1.34 -12.39 9.97
C GLY A 182 -0.22 -13.36 9.56
N GLY A 183 1.02 -12.88 9.59
CA GLY A 183 2.21 -13.58 9.11
C GLY A 183 3.47 -12.79 9.42
N LEU A 184 4.62 -13.24 8.92
CA LEU A 184 5.97 -12.72 9.23
C LEU A 184 6.06 -11.20 9.23
N PHE A 185 5.58 -10.53 8.18
CA PHE A 185 5.75 -9.08 7.99
C PHE A 185 4.76 -8.21 8.77
N ARG A 186 4.02 -8.79 9.73
CA ARG A 186 2.93 -8.09 10.45
C ARG A 186 3.38 -6.78 11.08
N ARG A 187 2.45 -5.87 11.35
CA ARG A 187 2.77 -4.71 12.20
C ARG A 187 3.13 -5.16 13.60
N HIS A 188 4.41 -5.01 13.96
CA HIS A 188 4.92 -5.27 15.30
C HIS A 188 4.54 -4.12 16.24
N THR A 189 4.46 -4.40 17.53
CA THR A 189 3.94 -3.48 18.55
C THR A 189 4.81 -3.52 19.80
N SER A 190 4.62 -2.57 20.73
CA SER A 190 5.30 -2.61 22.03
C SER A 190 4.95 -3.86 22.87
N VAL A 191 3.86 -4.56 22.55
CA VAL A 191 3.49 -5.85 23.18
C VAL A 191 4.44 -6.98 22.74
N ASP A 192 5.09 -6.87 21.59
CA ASP A 192 6.07 -7.85 21.11
C ASP A 192 7.43 -7.74 21.85
N LEU A 193 7.65 -6.65 22.58
CA LEU A 193 8.80 -6.44 23.48
C LEU A 193 8.65 -7.14 24.83
N TYR A 194 7.52 -7.80 25.10
CA TYR A 194 7.29 -8.49 26.37
C TYR A 194 8.24 -9.69 26.49
N PRO A 195 8.75 -10.03 27.70
CA PRO A 195 9.80 -11.06 27.85
C PRO A 195 9.47 -12.43 27.26
N ASN A 196 8.19 -12.83 27.26
CA ASN A 196 7.72 -14.10 26.68
C ASN A 196 7.43 -14.05 25.17
N LYS A 197 7.71 -12.92 24.51
CA LYS A 197 7.54 -12.70 23.06
C LYS A 197 8.81 -12.24 22.37
N LEU A 198 9.79 -11.74 23.12
CA LEU A 198 10.99 -11.12 22.59
C LEU A 198 11.84 -12.10 21.75
N ASP A 199 11.97 -13.37 22.15
CA ASP A 199 12.65 -14.40 21.35
C ASP A 199 11.96 -14.62 19.99
N LYS A 200 10.62 -14.60 19.97
CA LYS A 200 9.84 -14.73 18.73
C LYS A 200 9.92 -13.46 17.87
N LEU A 201 10.00 -12.29 18.49
CA LEU A 201 10.26 -11.02 17.78
C LEU A 201 11.65 -11.02 17.13
N LEU A 202 12.68 -11.53 17.81
CA LEU A 202 14.02 -11.68 17.24
C LEU A 202 14.02 -12.65 16.05
N GLN A 203 13.35 -13.81 16.16
CA GLN A 203 13.16 -14.75 15.04
C GLN A 203 12.39 -14.12 13.86
N ASP A 204 11.33 -13.34 14.13
CA ASP A 204 10.59 -12.62 13.08
C ASP A 204 11.53 -11.64 12.35
N ILE A 205 12.34 -10.86 13.08
CA ILE A 205 13.26 -9.87 12.49
C ILE A 205 14.40 -10.53 11.71
N ASP A 206 14.92 -11.66 12.17
CA ASP A 206 15.96 -12.42 11.48
C ASP A 206 15.49 -12.94 10.11
N ALA A 207 14.29 -13.54 10.06
CA ALA A 207 13.68 -14.00 8.80
C ALA A 207 13.26 -12.83 7.87
N ILE A 208 12.85 -11.68 8.43
CA ILE A 208 12.64 -10.44 7.66
C ILE A 208 13.97 -9.97 7.05
N SER A 209 15.07 -10.01 7.81
CA SER A 209 16.39 -9.64 7.30
C SER A 209 16.87 -10.60 6.22
N THR A 210 16.68 -11.91 6.40
CA THR A 210 16.98 -12.94 5.39
C THR A 210 16.23 -12.68 4.08
N THR A 211 14.93 -12.35 4.15
CA THR A 211 14.16 -11.96 2.95
C THR A 211 14.77 -10.74 2.24
N PHE A 212 15.24 -9.73 2.98
CA PHE A 212 15.93 -8.58 2.39
C PHE A 212 17.32 -8.92 1.82
N HIS A 213 17.99 -9.97 2.29
CA HIS A 213 19.22 -10.49 1.70
C HIS A 213 18.95 -11.22 0.39
N ASP A 214 17.93 -12.07 0.35
CA ASP A 214 17.54 -12.81 -0.86
C ASP A 214 17.16 -11.83 -1.98
N CYS A 215 16.34 -10.81 -1.66
CA CYS A 215 15.99 -9.71 -2.57
C CYS A 215 17.20 -8.96 -3.15
N ALA A 216 18.36 -9.00 -2.49
CA ALA A 216 19.59 -8.37 -2.96
C ALA A 216 20.38 -9.20 -3.99
N GLY A 217 19.87 -10.37 -4.40
CA GLY A 217 20.63 -11.36 -5.17
C GLY A 217 21.42 -12.34 -4.30
N GLY A 218 20.97 -12.60 -3.07
CA GLY A 218 21.54 -13.67 -2.21
C GLY A 218 21.37 -15.05 -2.87
N GLN A 219 20.19 -15.33 -3.41
CA GLN A 219 19.88 -16.53 -4.21
C GLN A 219 20.16 -16.32 -5.72
N GLY A 220 21.12 -15.44 -6.07
CA GLY A 220 21.45 -15.07 -7.45
C GLY A 220 20.44 -14.14 -8.16
N VAL A 221 19.15 -14.20 -7.81
CA VAL A 221 18.08 -13.37 -8.38
C VAL A 221 17.95 -12.03 -7.64
N LEU A 222 18.12 -10.93 -8.36
CA LEU A 222 17.98 -9.57 -7.82
C LEU A 222 16.52 -9.09 -7.95
N GLN A 223 15.92 -8.61 -6.85
CA GLN A 223 14.56 -8.10 -6.85
C GLN A 223 14.52 -6.62 -7.22
N ASP A 224 13.96 -6.30 -8.39
CA ASP A 224 13.71 -4.93 -8.83
C ASP A 224 12.37 -4.38 -8.30
N GLY A 225 12.13 -3.08 -8.50
CA GLY A 225 10.89 -2.42 -8.06
C GLY A 225 10.50 -1.29 -9.00
N ALA A 226 9.26 -1.27 -9.46
CA ALA A 226 8.73 -0.25 -10.35
C ALA A 226 8.08 0.90 -9.56
N ALA A 227 8.13 2.10 -10.14
CA ALA A 227 7.44 3.28 -9.68
C ALA A 227 6.10 3.38 -10.43
N ARG A 228 5.00 3.09 -9.73
CA ARG A 228 3.64 3.01 -10.27
C ARG A 228 2.85 4.29 -9.97
N PHE A 229 2.21 4.83 -11.00
CA PHE A 229 1.25 5.92 -10.89
C PHE A 229 -0.08 5.38 -11.40
N GLU A 230 -1.06 5.29 -10.51
CA GLU A 230 -2.39 4.76 -10.73
C GLU A 230 -3.45 5.85 -10.52
N VAL A 231 -4.46 5.92 -11.38
CA VAL A 231 -5.60 6.84 -11.27
C VAL A 231 -6.92 6.09 -11.44
N ARG A 232 -7.89 6.41 -10.59
CA ARG A 232 -9.24 5.87 -10.66
C ARG A 232 -10.12 6.75 -11.53
N VAL A 233 -10.62 6.19 -12.62
CA VAL A 233 -11.47 6.87 -13.60
C VAL A 233 -12.75 6.08 -13.82
N ASN A 234 -13.82 6.75 -14.28
CA ASN A 234 -15.00 6.00 -14.73
C ASN A 234 -14.63 5.15 -15.95
N ILE A 235 -15.19 3.94 -16.00
CA ILE A 235 -14.91 2.91 -17.03
C ILE A 235 -14.99 3.44 -18.47
N ALA A 236 -15.93 4.35 -18.78
CA ALA A 236 -16.09 4.95 -20.10
C ALA A 236 -14.91 5.82 -20.57
N TYR A 237 -13.92 6.07 -19.71
CA TYR A 237 -12.73 6.88 -20.00
C TYR A 237 -11.41 6.13 -19.77
N ALA A 238 -11.46 4.84 -19.42
CA ALA A 238 -10.28 4.04 -19.07
C ALA A 238 -9.28 3.90 -20.24
N LEU A 239 -9.76 3.78 -21.48
CA LEU A 239 -8.92 3.63 -22.68
C LEU A 239 -8.14 4.90 -23.08
N PHE A 240 -8.51 6.06 -22.53
CA PHE A 240 -8.03 7.38 -22.99
C PHE A 240 -7.35 8.21 -21.88
N THR A 241 -7.57 7.87 -20.61
CA THR A 241 -6.99 8.61 -19.48
C THR A 241 -5.68 7.97 -19.05
N HIS A 242 -4.67 8.78 -18.69
CA HIS A 242 -3.41 8.32 -18.11
C HIS A 242 -2.65 7.29 -18.99
N THR A 243 -2.67 7.51 -20.31
CA THR A 243 -2.04 6.63 -21.32
C THR A 243 -0.56 6.95 -21.60
N THR A 244 -0.05 8.09 -21.13
CA THR A 244 1.34 8.51 -21.34
C THR A 244 1.89 9.25 -20.12
N LEU A 245 3.13 8.96 -19.73
CA LEU A 245 3.86 9.68 -18.68
C LEU A 245 5.03 10.46 -19.32
N PRO A 246 5.01 11.80 -19.38
CA PRO A 246 6.03 12.57 -20.10
C PRO A 246 7.45 12.34 -19.58
N ASN A 247 8.42 12.24 -20.49
CA ASN A 247 9.83 12.01 -20.14
C ASN A 247 10.42 13.09 -19.19
N ASP A 248 10.00 14.35 -19.31
CA ASP A 248 10.33 15.42 -18.34
C ASP A 248 9.83 15.10 -16.94
N LEU A 249 8.58 14.65 -16.84
CA LEU A 249 7.96 14.30 -15.57
C LEU A 249 8.68 13.11 -14.94
N ILE A 250 9.01 12.06 -15.71
CA ILE A 250 9.79 10.92 -15.21
C ILE A 250 11.14 11.39 -14.65
N ARG A 251 11.93 12.13 -15.45
CA ARG A 251 13.26 12.67 -15.07
C ARG A 251 13.23 13.55 -13.81
N HIS A 252 12.10 14.20 -13.54
CA HIS A 252 11.91 15.08 -12.38
C HIS A 252 11.02 14.49 -11.27
N SER A 253 10.67 13.20 -11.33
CA SER A 253 9.83 12.56 -10.31
C SER A 253 10.25 11.16 -9.88
N VAL A 254 11.08 10.46 -10.65
CA VAL A 254 11.54 9.10 -10.34
C VAL A 254 13.05 9.07 -10.13
N LEU A 255 13.49 8.57 -8.98
CA LEU A 255 14.88 8.28 -8.67
C LEU A 255 15.16 6.79 -8.90
N PRO A 256 16.00 6.40 -9.87
CA PRO A 256 16.48 5.03 -10.01
C PRO A 256 17.54 4.74 -8.94
N ILE A 257 17.16 4.01 -7.90
CA ILE A 257 18.11 3.47 -6.91
C ILE A 257 18.47 2.05 -7.37
N PRO A 258 19.73 1.68 -7.63
CA PRO A 258 20.05 0.30 -7.97
C PRO A 258 19.50 -0.66 -6.90
N SER A 259 18.91 -1.78 -7.28
CA SER A 259 18.24 -2.71 -6.36
C SER A 259 19.21 -3.27 -5.34
N ARG A 260 20.47 -3.49 -5.76
CA ARG A 260 21.58 -3.79 -4.86
C ARG A 260 21.95 -2.65 -3.90
N LEU A 261 21.38 -1.44 -3.95
CA LEU A 261 21.49 -0.42 -2.88
C LEU A 261 20.27 -0.47 -1.95
N TRP A 262 19.07 -0.61 -2.53
CA TRP A 262 17.81 -0.62 -1.79
C TRP A 262 17.77 -1.79 -0.80
N TRP A 263 18.22 -2.95 -1.27
CA TRP A 263 18.40 -4.16 -0.46
C TRP A 263 19.87 -4.30 0.03
N SER A 264 20.92 -4.09 -0.81
CA SER A 264 22.37 -4.38 -0.52
C SER A 264 23.32 -3.15 -0.31
N ARG A 265 24.64 -3.06 0.09
CA ARG A 265 25.83 -3.85 0.59
C ARG A 265 27.16 -3.23 0.12
N SER A 266 27.23 -1.90 -0.02
CA SER A 266 28.13 -1.08 0.82
C SER A 266 27.49 -0.01 1.76
N ARG A 267 26.25 0.51 1.71
CA ARG A 267 24.97 0.31 0.98
C ARG A 267 23.70 -0.30 1.71
N PHE A 268 23.61 -1.57 2.22
CA PHE A 268 22.32 -2.33 2.55
C PHE A 268 21.33 -1.38 3.28
N PHE A 269 20.27 -0.84 2.63
CA PHE A 269 19.33 0.09 3.31
C PHE A 269 18.30 -0.64 4.17
N LYS A 270 17.49 -1.55 3.60
CA LYS A 270 16.48 -2.28 4.38
C LYS A 270 17.10 -3.28 5.36
N PHE A 271 18.04 -4.12 4.92
CA PHE A 271 18.63 -5.15 5.78
C PHE A 271 19.41 -4.56 6.96
N TYR A 272 20.37 -3.62 6.80
CA TYR A 272 21.12 -3.11 7.99
C TYR A 272 20.21 -2.42 9.00
N ARG A 273 19.05 -1.91 8.58
CA ARG A 273 18.07 -1.38 9.54
C ARG A 273 17.36 -2.49 10.30
N ALA A 274 16.98 -3.59 9.64
CA ALA A 274 16.49 -4.78 10.33
C ALA A 274 17.55 -5.34 11.31
N THR A 275 18.81 -5.49 10.88
CA THR A 275 19.90 -6.06 11.71
C THR A 275 20.33 -5.14 12.85
N ALA A 276 20.42 -3.82 12.64
CA ALA A 276 20.73 -2.89 13.72
C ALA A 276 19.60 -2.88 14.78
N ILE A 277 18.35 -3.01 14.34
CA ILE A 277 17.20 -3.17 15.24
C ILE A 277 17.26 -4.53 15.96
N TYR A 278 17.64 -5.62 15.28
CA TYR A 278 17.87 -6.94 15.88
C TYR A 278 18.91 -6.86 17.01
N SER A 279 20.10 -6.30 16.76
CA SER A 279 21.16 -6.18 17.78
C SER A 279 20.69 -5.40 19.00
N VAL A 280 20.06 -4.23 18.81
CA VAL A 280 19.52 -3.43 19.93
C VAL A 280 18.45 -4.20 20.72
N LEU A 281 17.63 -5.02 20.06
CA LEU A 281 16.62 -5.85 20.74
C LEU A 281 17.23 -7.09 21.42
N GLN A 282 18.36 -7.60 20.93
CA GLN A 282 19.14 -8.68 21.56
C GLN A 282 19.86 -8.18 22.82
N ASP A 283 20.41 -6.97 22.80
CA ASP A 283 20.93 -6.28 23.97
C ASP A 283 19.81 -6.04 25.00
N ILE A 284 18.64 -5.56 24.56
CA ILE A 284 17.45 -5.43 25.42
C ILE A 284 16.97 -6.80 25.95
N ALA A 285 17.11 -7.90 25.20
CA ALA A 285 16.73 -9.23 25.67
C ALA A 285 17.62 -9.72 26.82
N THR A 286 18.93 -9.53 26.69
CA THR A 286 19.94 -9.95 27.68
C THR A 286 20.06 -9.00 28.88
N THR A 287 19.58 -7.74 28.77
CA THR A 287 19.58 -6.75 29.84
C THR A 287 18.78 -7.22 31.07
N PRO A 288 19.25 -7.00 32.32
CA PRO A 288 18.54 -7.37 33.55
C PRO A 288 17.12 -6.76 33.65
N PRO A 289 16.15 -7.44 34.29
CA PRO A 289 14.74 -7.01 34.33
C PRO A 289 14.53 -5.56 34.79
N GLU A 290 15.27 -5.12 35.80
CA GLU A 290 15.21 -3.76 36.36
C GLU A 290 15.61 -2.69 35.33
N ALA A 291 16.71 -2.92 34.60
CA ALA A 291 17.19 -2.01 33.57
C ALA A 291 16.33 -2.05 32.29
N ARG A 292 15.62 -3.17 32.01
CA ARG A 292 14.59 -3.23 30.96
C ARG A 292 13.37 -2.38 31.29
N ALA A 293 13.04 -2.22 32.57
CA ALA A 293 11.92 -1.39 33.02
C ALA A 293 12.24 0.13 33.01
N TRP A 294 13.49 0.54 32.79
CA TRP A 294 13.84 1.96 32.68
C TRP A 294 13.15 2.63 31.49
N ILE A 295 12.70 3.88 31.68
CA ILE A 295 11.98 4.66 30.66
C ILE A 295 12.77 4.75 29.35
N SER A 296 14.10 4.93 29.41
CA SER A 296 14.98 4.97 28.23
C SER A 296 14.97 3.64 27.46
N SER A 297 14.99 2.50 28.14
CA SER A 297 14.95 1.15 27.55
C SER A 297 13.61 0.87 26.87
N LEU A 298 12.51 1.24 27.55
CA LEU A 298 11.15 1.13 27.00
C LEU A 298 10.95 2.05 25.78
N GLN A 299 11.52 3.26 25.80
CA GLN A 299 11.53 4.18 24.66
C GLN A 299 12.37 3.61 23.49
N LEU A 300 13.55 3.04 23.77
CA LEU A 300 14.44 2.45 22.77
C LEU A 300 13.78 1.25 22.07
N GLY A 301 13.20 0.31 22.82
CA GLY A 301 12.43 -0.80 22.24
C GLY A 301 11.24 -0.29 21.40
N SER A 302 10.52 0.73 21.88
CA SER A 302 9.37 1.30 21.17
C SER A 302 9.76 2.00 19.87
N ILE A 303 10.85 2.77 19.84
CA ILE A 303 11.32 3.41 18.61
C ILE A 303 11.91 2.38 17.63
N CYS A 304 12.52 1.29 18.11
CA CYS A 304 12.88 0.14 17.29
C CYS A 304 11.67 -0.49 16.59
N MET A 305 10.53 -0.67 17.30
CA MET A 305 9.29 -1.14 16.66
C MET A 305 8.75 -0.15 15.61
N TYR A 306 8.77 1.15 15.89
CA TYR A 306 8.39 2.16 14.91
C TYR A 306 9.29 2.13 13.66
N MET A 307 10.61 2.05 13.86
CA MET A 307 11.59 1.98 12.77
C MET A 307 11.46 0.71 11.93
N LEU A 308 11.26 -0.45 12.55
CA LEU A 308 11.05 -1.74 11.86
C LEU A 308 9.80 -1.69 10.98
N ASN A 309 8.67 -1.27 11.57
CA ASN A 309 7.41 -1.13 10.86
C ASN A 309 7.53 -0.21 9.63
N GLY A 310 8.24 0.91 9.74
CA GLY A 310 8.43 1.83 8.63
C GLY A 310 9.55 1.47 7.64
N VAL A 311 10.20 0.31 7.79
CA VAL A 311 11.06 -0.32 6.76
C VAL A 311 10.27 -1.35 5.93
N ILE A 312 9.29 -2.00 6.56
CA ILE A 312 8.40 -3.02 5.95
C ILE A 312 7.18 -2.37 5.27
N TYR A 313 6.66 -1.30 5.87
CA TYR A 313 5.47 -0.54 5.47
C TYR A 313 5.76 0.97 5.44
N ARG A 314 4.74 1.78 5.13
CA ARG A 314 4.76 3.21 5.52
C ARG A 314 4.85 3.36 7.05
N PRO A 315 5.61 4.35 7.57
CA PRO A 315 5.59 4.74 8.98
C PRO A 315 4.18 5.02 9.51
N SER A 316 4.01 4.94 10.83
CA SER A 316 2.71 5.15 11.47
C SER A 316 2.38 6.64 11.63
N GLU A 317 1.16 7.03 11.24
CA GLU A 317 0.63 8.39 11.42
C GLU A 317 -0.13 8.57 12.74
N LEU A 318 -0.17 7.55 13.61
CA LEU A 318 -0.82 7.66 14.92
C LEU A 318 -0.10 8.71 15.78
N LYS A 319 -0.88 9.54 16.49
CA LYS A 319 -0.35 10.64 17.31
C LYS A 319 0.69 10.18 18.34
N ILE A 320 0.56 8.97 18.88
CA ILE A 320 1.50 8.41 19.87
C ILE A 320 2.85 8.10 19.21
N ASP A 321 2.86 7.43 18.05
CA ASP A 321 4.06 7.05 17.32
C ASP A 321 4.81 8.29 16.79
N VAL A 322 4.08 9.28 16.27
CA VAL A 322 4.63 10.57 15.84
C VAL A 322 5.18 11.39 17.02
N SER A 323 4.57 11.28 18.21
CA SER A 323 5.07 11.94 19.43
C SER A 323 6.32 11.26 19.97
N LEU A 324 6.37 9.92 19.95
CA LEU A 324 7.54 9.13 20.30
C LEU A 324 8.72 9.48 19.38
N ALA A 325 8.51 9.42 18.06
CA ALA A 325 9.55 9.74 17.08
C ALA A 325 10.10 11.18 17.24
N LYS A 326 9.26 12.15 17.62
CA LYS A 326 9.71 13.51 17.94
C LYS A 326 10.49 13.57 19.26
N ALA A 327 10.02 12.91 20.31
CA ALA A 327 10.71 12.89 21.61
C ALA A 327 12.09 12.21 21.52
N SER A 328 12.23 11.17 20.69
CA SER A 328 13.50 10.50 20.40
C SER A 328 14.45 11.30 19.48
N ALA A 329 13.98 12.36 18.84
CA ALA A 329 14.77 13.21 17.92
C ALA A 329 15.07 14.61 18.48
N LEU A 330 14.74 14.87 19.76
CA LEU A 330 14.94 16.13 20.47
C LEU A 330 15.94 15.97 21.65
N ARG A 331 16.94 15.11 21.47
CA ARG A 331 18.04 14.83 22.41
C ARG A 331 19.33 14.64 21.64
#